data_AF-A0AAW3IB92-F1
#
_entry.id   AF-A0AAW3IB92-F1
#
_cell.length_a   1.000
_cell.length_b   1.000
_cell.length_c   1.000
_cell.angle_alpha   90.00
_cell.angle_beta   90.00
_cell.angle_gamma   90.00
#
_symmetry.space_group_name_H-M   'P 1'
#
loop_
_entity.id
_entity.type
_entity.pdbx_description
1 polymer ?
#
loop_
_entity_poly.entity_id
_entity_poly.type
_entity_poly.pdbx_seq_one_letter_code
_entity_poly.pdbx_strand_id
1 'polypeptide(L)'
;MPDPAPMVTGKQWTESDANLKKAYLLGIANLLEVERAYQARRAPPDTQTLVPRFSKGLQTHTLDTVRDSLDGWYAANPSRLDRPVIETLWFEVVVPGMQRKP
;
A
#
# COMPACT_ATOMS: atom_id res chain seq x y z
N MET A 1 23.64 -5.53 12.26
CA MET A 1 22.37 -4.83 11.96
C MET A 1 21.25 -5.83 12.22
N PRO A 2 20.15 -5.45 12.87
CA PRO A 2 19.02 -6.36 13.03
C PRO A 2 18.45 -6.74 11.66
N ASP A 3 17.94 -7.96 11.54
CA ASP A 3 17.25 -8.40 10.32
C ASP A 3 16.04 -7.49 10.08
N PRO A 4 15.77 -7.11 8.81
CA PRO A 4 14.59 -6.34 8.50
C PRO A 4 13.32 -7.11 8.89
N ALA A 5 12.28 -6.38 9.30
CA ALA A 5 11.00 -6.99 9.63
C ALA A 5 10.48 -7.80 8.42
N PRO A 6 9.85 -8.97 8.66
CA PRO A 6 9.30 -9.78 7.58
C PRO A 6 8.23 -8.98 6.83
N MET A 7 8.30 -9.03 5.50
CA MET A 7 7.35 -8.35 4.62
C MET A 7 6.39 -9.37 3.99
N VAL A 8 5.12 -9.00 3.86
CA VAL A 8 4.16 -9.79 3.07
C VAL A 8 4.54 -9.65 1.59
N THR A 9 4.79 -10.77 0.93
CA THR A 9 5.11 -10.84 -0.50
C THR A 9 3.91 -11.29 -1.32
N GLY A 10 4.04 -11.25 -2.65
CA GLY A 10 3.05 -11.81 -3.56
C GLY A 10 2.70 -13.26 -3.25
N LYS A 11 3.63 -14.07 -2.74
CA LYS A 11 3.36 -15.46 -2.36
C LYS A 11 2.27 -15.54 -1.28
N GLN A 12 2.49 -14.89 -0.14
CA GLN A 12 1.51 -14.89 0.95
C GLN A 12 0.21 -14.22 0.52
N TRP A 13 0.30 -13.17 -0.31
CA TRP A 13 -0.88 -12.51 -0.86
C TRP A 13 -1.75 -13.46 -1.68
N THR A 14 -1.16 -14.20 -2.64
CA THR A 14 -1.91 -15.12 -3.51
C THR A 14 -2.49 -16.32 -2.77
N GLU A 15 -1.86 -16.74 -1.66
CA GLU A 15 -2.32 -17.82 -0.80
C GLU A 15 -3.40 -17.35 0.21
N SER A 16 -3.57 -16.04 0.40
CA SER A 16 -4.50 -15.45 1.36
C SER A 16 -5.92 -15.33 0.82
N ASP A 17 -6.89 -15.46 1.72
CA ASP A 17 -8.29 -15.14 1.41
C ASP A 17 -8.53 -13.61 1.31
N ALA A 18 -9.73 -13.27 0.84
CA ALA A 18 -10.15 -11.88 0.65
C ALA A 18 -10.15 -11.06 1.96
N ASN A 19 -10.48 -11.66 3.10
CA ASN A 19 -10.56 -10.95 4.38
C ASN A 19 -9.18 -10.66 4.93
N LEU A 20 -8.23 -11.59 4.81
CA LEU A 20 -6.85 -11.40 5.24
C LEU A 20 -6.16 -10.29 4.42
N LYS A 21 -6.38 -10.27 3.09
CA LYS A 21 -5.92 -9.19 2.21
C LYS A 21 -6.47 -7.82 2.64
N LYS A 22 -7.78 -7.76 2.92
CA LYS A 22 -8.44 -6.54 3.41
C LYS A 22 -7.89 -6.08 4.76
N ALA A 23 -7.68 -7.00 5.69
CA ALA A 23 -7.12 -6.70 7.00
C ALA A 23 -5.70 -6.13 6.90
N TYR A 24 -4.86 -6.68 6.02
CA TYR A 24 -3.52 -6.15 5.75
C TYR A 24 -3.57 -4.70 5.23
N LEU A 25 -4.41 -4.43 4.23
CA LEU A 25 -4.59 -3.09 3.66
C LEU A 25 -5.16 -2.09 4.68
N LEU A 26 -6.11 -2.52 5.52
CA LEU A 26 -6.62 -1.70 6.64
C LEU A 26 -5.52 -1.41 7.66
N GLY A 27 -4.63 -2.37 7.95
CA GLY A 27 -3.47 -2.15 8.80
C GLY A 27 -2.57 -1.03 8.28
N ILE A 28 -2.32 -0.98 6.97
CA ILE A 28 -1.55 0.10 6.33
C ILE A 28 -2.29 1.44 6.46
N ALA A 29 -3.60 1.47 6.19
CA ALA A 29 -4.41 2.68 6.33
C ALA A 29 -4.38 3.22 7.77
N ASN A 30 -4.52 2.33 8.76
CA ASN A 30 -4.44 2.70 10.17
C ASN A 30 -3.07 3.27 10.55
N LEU A 31 -1.98 2.69 10.04
CA LEU A 31 -0.63 3.21 10.27
C LEU A 31 -0.46 4.62 9.69
N LEU A 32 -1.00 4.88 8.49
CA LEU A 32 -0.98 6.21 7.88
C LEU A 32 -1.78 7.23 8.71
N GLU A 33 -2.90 6.85 9.30
CA GLU A 33 -3.66 7.72 10.21
C GLU A 33 -2.91 7.99 11.52
N VAL A 34 -2.20 6.99 12.07
CA VAL A 34 -1.32 7.19 13.24
C VAL A 34 -0.21 8.20 12.90
N GLU A 35 0.44 8.02 11.75
CA GLU A 35 1.48 8.93 11.26
C GLU A 35 0.93 10.35 11.06
N ARG A 36 -0.23 10.49 10.42
CA ARG A 36 -0.93 11.78 10.25
C ARG A 36 -1.25 12.44 11.59
N ALA A 37 -1.74 11.68 12.57
CA ALA A 37 -2.02 12.19 13.91
C ALA A 37 -0.76 12.63 14.66
N TYR A 38 0.35 11.89 14.50
CA TYR A 38 1.65 12.26 15.07
C TYR A 38 2.17 13.58 14.48
N GLN A 39 2.04 13.74 13.16
CA GLN A 39 2.45 14.95 12.43
C GLN A 39 1.55 16.16 12.68
N ALA A 40 0.32 16.00 13.16
CA ALA A 40 -0.60 17.12 13.41
C ALA A 40 -0.02 18.17 14.39
N ARG A 41 0.93 17.77 15.24
CA ARG A 41 1.62 18.69 16.18
C ARG A 41 2.75 19.49 15.52
N ARG A 42 3.36 18.94 14.47
CA ARG A 42 4.44 19.56 13.70
C ARG A 42 4.53 18.85 12.34
N ALA A 43 3.92 19.45 11.33
CA ALA A 43 3.90 18.87 9.99
C ALA A 43 5.33 18.87 9.41
N PRO A 44 5.88 17.70 9.03
CA PRO A 44 7.12 17.64 8.27
C PRO A 44 6.87 18.12 6.83
N PRO A 45 7.91 18.54 6.10
CA PRO A 45 7.80 18.75 4.65
C PRO A 45 7.35 17.46 3.94
N ASP A 46 6.63 17.59 2.83
CA ASP A 46 6.15 16.44 2.04
C ASP A 46 7.28 15.50 1.58
N THR A 47 8.53 15.95 1.50
CA THR A 47 9.70 15.11 1.18
C THR A 47 10.10 14.17 2.30
N GLN A 48 9.58 14.36 3.51
CA GLN A 48 9.90 13.60 4.73
C GLN A 48 8.72 12.75 5.21
N THR A 49 7.62 12.69 4.46
CA THR A 49 6.48 11.83 4.76
C THR A 49 5.85 11.24 3.51
N LEU A 50 5.20 10.09 3.68
CA LEU A 50 4.44 9.41 2.63
C LEU A 50 2.95 9.73 2.67
N VAL A 51 2.43 10.31 3.77
CA VAL A 51 0.98 10.55 3.98
C VAL A 51 0.34 11.28 2.79
N PRO A 52 0.85 12.45 2.31
CA PRO A 52 0.22 13.17 1.21
C PRO A 52 0.17 12.36 -0.10
N ARG A 53 1.19 11.53 -0.34
CA ARG A 53 1.28 10.69 -1.55
C ARG A 53 0.29 9.55 -1.51
N PHE A 54 0.16 8.87 -0.38
CA PHE A 54 -0.86 7.84 -0.19
C PHE A 54 -2.27 8.43 -0.27
N SER A 55 -2.54 9.54 0.41
CA SER A 55 -3.86 10.20 0.36
C SER A 55 -4.25 10.59 -1.07
N LYS A 56 -3.32 11.17 -1.83
CA LYS A 56 -3.56 11.54 -3.23
C LYS A 56 -3.71 10.32 -4.14
N GLY A 57 -2.78 9.37 -4.04
CA GLY A 57 -2.75 8.18 -4.90
C GLY A 57 -3.93 7.23 -4.70
N LEU A 58 -4.50 7.21 -3.49
CA LEU A 58 -5.66 6.37 -3.15
C LEU A 58 -6.99 7.12 -3.16
N GLN A 59 -7.02 8.41 -3.52
CA GLN A 59 -8.21 9.25 -3.38
C GLN A 59 -9.45 8.69 -4.09
N THR A 60 -9.28 8.02 -5.24
CA THR A 60 -10.36 7.42 -6.04
C THR A 60 -10.55 5.93 -5.80
N HIS A 61 -9.84 5.36 -4.82
CA HIS A 61 -9.81 3.92 -4.57
C HIS A 61 -10.62 3.57 -3.32
N THR A 62 -11.41 2.49 -3.41
CA THR A 62 -11.93 1.78 -2.25
C THR A 62 -10.99 0.64 -1.86
N LEU A 63 -11.13 0.12 -0.64
CA LEU A 63 -10.39 -1.07 -0.17
C LEU A 63 -10.47 -2.24 -1.16
N ASP A 64 -11.67 -2.48 -1.73
CA ASP A 64 -11.88 -3.53 -2.74
C ASP A 64 -11.11 -3.25 -4.02
N THR A 65 -11.17 -2.02 -4.56
CA THR A 65 -10.45 -1.70 -5.80
C THR A 65 -8.93 -1.79 -5.65
N VAL A 66 -8.37 -1.48 -4.47
CA VAL A 66 -6.95 -1.65 -4.19
C VAL A 66 -6.59 -3.13 -4.17
N ARG A 67 -7.37 -3.95 -3.45
CA ARG A 67 -7.19 -5.40 -3.41
C ARG A 67 -7.23 -6.00 -4.82
N ASP A 68 -8.24 -5.65 -5.60
CA ASP A 68 -8.44 -6.20 -6.94
C ASP A 68 -7.31 -5.78 -7.90
N SER A 69 -6.77 -4.56 -7.73
CA SER A 69 -5.58 -4.10 -8.49
C SER A 69 -4.34 -4.94 -8.16
N LEU A 70 -4.12 -5.25 -6.87
CA LEU A 70 -3.02 -6.10 -6.42
C LEU A 70 -3.19 -7.55 -6.86
N ASP A 71 -4.40 -8.10 -6.75
CA ASP A 71 -4.74 -9.44 -7.24
C ASP A 71 -4.47 -9.56 -8.74
N GLY A 72 -4.96 -8.59 -9.53
CA GLY A 72 -4.72 -8.55 -10.98
C GLY A 72 -3.24 -8.45 -11.32
N TRP A 73 -2.48 -7.62 -10.60
CA TRP A 73 -1.04 -7.49 -10.85
C TRP A 73 -0.28 -8.77 -10.57
N TYR A 74 -0.50 -9.43 -9.43
CA TYR A 74 0.18 -10.69 -9.12
C TYR A 74 -0.25 -11.85 -10.04
N ALA A 75 -1.52 -11.90 -10.43
CA ALA A 75 -2.01 -12.87 -11.41
C ALA A 75 -1.33 -12.70 -12.79
N ALA A 76 -1.07 -11.45 -13.20
CA ALA A 76 -0.36 -11.14 -14.44
C ALA A 76 1.17 -11.32 -14.34
N ASN A 77 1.72 -11.42 -13.11
CA ASN A 77 3.16 -11.49 -12.86
C ASN A 77 3.55 -12.67 -11.95
N PRO A 78 3.27 -13.94 -12.33
CA PRO A 78 3.52 -15.10 -11.48
C PRO A 78 5.00 -15.36 -11.18
N SER A 79 5.93 -14.78 -11.96
CA SER A 79 7.37 -14.86 -11.70
C SER A 79 7.88 -13.84 -10.67
N ARG A 80 7.01 -12.95 -10.15
CA ARG A 80 7.37 -11.85 -9.23
C ARG A 80 6.69 -11.96 -7.86
N LEU A 81 6.36 -13.17 -7.42
CA LEU A 81 5.68 -13.40 -6.14
C LEU A 81 6.58 -13.12 -4.93
N ASP A 82 7.89 -12.99 -5.12
CA ASP A 82 8.85 -12.52 -4.11
C ASP A 82 8.74 -11.00 -3.83
N ARG A 83 8.13 -10.23 -4.75
CA ARG A 83 7.96 -8.79 -4.57
C ARG A 83 7.03 -8.46 -3.40
N PRO A 84 7.41 -7.58 -2.46
CA PRO A 84 6.56 -7.16 -1.34
C PRO A 84 5.26 -6.50 -1.78
N VAL A 85 4.15 -6.81 -1.08
CA VAL A 85 2.83 -6.23 -1.36
C VAL A 85 2.82 -4.72 -1.16
N ILE A 86 3.47 -4.22 -0.11
CA ILE A 86 3.56 -2.78 0.14
C ILE A 86 4.31 -2.04 -0.99
N GLU A 87 5.31 -2.69 -1.59
CA GLU A 87 6.05 -2.14 -2.72
C GLU A 87 5.17 -2.12 -3.99
N THR A 88 4.46 -3.21 -4.26
CA THR A 88 3.49 -3.29 -5.36
C THR A 88 2.37 -2.26 -5.19
N LEU A 89 1.82 -2.10 -3.97
CA LEU A 89 0.84 -1.06 -3.64
C LEU A 89 1.37 0.33 -3.98
N TRP A 90 2.62 0.61 -3.63
CA TRP A 90 3.25 1.88 -3.91
C TRP A 90 3.36 2.15 -5.42
N PHE A 91 4.03 1.28 -6.17
CA PHE A 91 4.36 1.56 -7.57
C PHE A 91 3.22 1.32 -8.54
N GLU A 92 2.30 0.40 -8.23
CA GLU A 92 1.25 -0.01 -9.17
C GLU A 92 -0.10 0.64 -8.88
N VAL A 93 -0.30 1.17 -7.66
CA VAL A 93 -1.57 1.82 -7.27
C VAL A 93 -1.35 3.28 -6.89
N VAL A 94 -0.51 3.55 -5.89
CA VAL A 94 -0.35 4.92 -5.35
C VAL A 94 0.30 5.86 -6.35
N VAL A 95 1.46 5.48 -6.91
CA VAL A 95 2.20 6.33 -7.87
C VAL A 95 1.37 6.66 -9.11
N PRO A 96 0.70 5.70 -9.78
CA PRO A 96 -0.18 5.99 -10.91
C PRO A 96 -1.38 6.85 -10.51
N GLY A 97 -1.97 6.61 -9.33
CA GLY A 97 -3.08 7.41 -8.82
C GLY A 97 -2.72 8.89 -8.64
N MET A 98 -1.48 9.19 -8.26
CA MET A 98 -1.01 10.59 -8.11
C MET A 98 -0.92 11.37 -9.44
N GLN A 99 -0.82 10.66 -10.56
CA GLN A 99 -0.69 11.26 -11.90
C GLN A 99 -2.04 11.52 -12.58
N ARG A 100 -3.12 10.91 -12.08
CA ARG A 100 -4.47 11.15 -12.60
C ARG A 100 -4.91 12.57 -12.23
N LYS A 101 -5.42 13.33 -13.20
CA LYS A 101 -6.12 14.59 -12.93
C LYS A 101 -7.50 14.26 -12.31
N PRO A 102 -7.96 15.05 -11.33
CA PRO A 102 -9.30 14.87 -10.75
C PRO A 102 -10.41 15.00 -11.79
#